data_AF-A0A2E0XFU3-F1
#
_entry.id   AF-A0A2E0XFU3-F1
#
_cell.length_a   1.000
_cell.length_b   1.000
_cell.length_c   1.000
_cell.angle_alpha   90.00
_cell.angle_beta   90.00
_cell.angle_gamma   90.00
#
_symmetry.space_group_name_H-M   'P 1'
#
loop_
_entity.id
_entity.type
_entity.pdbx_description
1 polymer ?
#
loop_
_entity_poly.entity_id
_entity_poly.type
_entity_poly.pdbx_seq_one_letter_code
_entity_poly.pdbx_strand_id
1 'polypeptide(L)'
;MVKPFETACFDQLDVGQISGLVETDFGFHIIKLEDKKIETNTNARYVWGNDEANGGQCNYADKSADAFLNRFEWYRDWADMRMADGFGKCAPVGSYAANGYGLHDMAGNVYEWCSDWYADNYYSNSPVNNPKGPVTGKSRVLRGGSWAFFNHFLRVAYRGRHIPLNRRSDIGFRCVSGLTN
;
A
#
# COMPACT_ATOMS: atom_id res chain seq x y z
N MET A 1 -13.41 14.50 -6.05
CA MET A 1 -12.84 14.61 -4.69
C MET A 1 -13.85 15.44 -3.89
N VAL A 2 -14.15 15.08 -2.64
CA VAL A 2 -15.28 15.69 -1.88
C VAL A 2 -14.77 16.91 -1.10
N LYS A 3 -15.53 18.00 -1.00
CA LYS A 3 -15.16 19.24 -0.29
C LYS A 3 -14.53 19.07 1.11
N PRO A 4 -15.00 18.16 1.99
CA PRO A 4 -14.39 17.94 3.31
C PRO A 4 -12.94 17.46 3.22
N PHE A 5 -12.61 16.68 2.19
CA PHE A 5 -11.24 16.26 1.91
C PHE A 5 -10.37 17.46 1.52
N GLU A 6 -10.88 18.37 0.69
CA GLU A 6 -10.16 19.57 0.25
C GLU A 6 -9.83 20.51 1.43
N THR A 7 -10.79 20.75 2.32
CA THR A 7 -10.58 21.59 3.52
C THR A 7 -9.54 21.00 4.48
N ALA A 8 -9.51 19.66 4.63
CA ALA A 8 -8.51 18.99 5.45
C ALA A 8 -7.12 18.94 4.80
N CYS A 9 -7.05 18.94 3.47
CA CYS A 9 -5.79 18.76 2.73
C CYS A 9 -5.04 20.05 2.43
N PHE A 10 -5.75 21.16 2.16
CA PHE A 10 -5.15 22.31 1.50
C PHE A 10 -5.05 23.58 2.37
N ASP A 11 -5.93 23.75 3.36
CA ASP A 11 -6.06 25.03 4.09
C ASP A 11 -5.65 24.98 5.58
N GLN A 12 -5.40 23.80 6.17
CA GLN A 12 -5.29 23.67 7.63
C GLN A 12 -4.09 22.88 8.17
N LEU A 13 -3.31 22.20 7.33
CA LEU A 13 -2.22 21.35 7.81
C LEU A 13 -0.87 21.87 7.35
N ASP A 14 0.00 22.11 8.32
CA ASP A 14 1.42 22.39 8.07
C ASP A 14 2.17 21.09 7.76
N VAL A 15 3.34 21.24 7.13
CA VAL A 15 4.29 20.14 6.91
C VAL A 15 4.65 19.51 8.26
N GLY A 16 4.44 18.21 8.38
CA GLY A 16 4.67 17.37 9.56
C GLY A 16 3.39 17.05 10.34
N GLN A 17 2.27 17.73 10.05
CA GLN A 17 1.00 17.48 10.74
C GLN A 17 0.25 16.30 10.13
N ILE A 18 -0.38 15.51 11.01
CA ILE A 18 -1.25 14.41 10.67
C ILE A 18 -2.68 14.91 10.76
N SER A 19 -3.46 14.77 9.69
CA SER A 19 -4.91 14.98 9.80
C SER A 19 -5.46 14.00 10.83
N GLY A 20 -6.38 14.44 11.70
CA GLY A 20 -7.22 13.50 12.45
C GLY A 20 -7.94 12.52 11.50
N LEU A 21 -8.68 11.56 12.05
CA LEU A 21 -9.46 10.62 11.25
C LEU A 21 -10.50 11.39 10.41
N VAL A 22 -10.32 11.45 9.09
CA VAL A 22 -11.25 12.14 8.20
C VAL A 22 -12.23 11.13 7.61
N GLU A 23 -13.50 11.21 8.00
CA GLU A 23 -14.58 10.45 7.38
C GLU A 23 -14.96 11.08 6.04
N THR A 24 -14.96 10.28 4.99
CA THR A 24 -15.43 10.66 3.66
C THR A 24 -16.49 9.67 3.19
N ASP A 25 -17.18 9.99 2.09
CA ASP A 25 -18.11 9.07 1.43
C ASP A 25 -17.46 7.73 0.99
N PHE A 26 -16.13 7.63 1.06
CA PHE A 26 -15.34 6.46 0.68
C PHE A 26 -14.62 5.80 1.87
N GLY A 27 -14.85 6.27 3.09
CA GLY A 27 -14.24 5.74 4.31
C GLY A 27 -13.33 6.74 5.03
N PHE A 28 -12.55 6.23 5.99
CA PHE A 28 -11.69 7.03 6.86
C PHE A 28 -10.28 7.20 6.27
N HIS A 29 -9.74 8.43 6.30
CA HIS A 29 -8.43 8.76 5.75
C HIS A 29 -7.56 9.51 6.78
N ILE A 30 -6.24 9.27 6.71
CA ILE A 30 -5.20 9.97 7.49
C ILE A 30 -4.15 10.50 6.51
N ILE A 31 -3.82 11.78 6.60
CA ILE A 31 -2.95 12.47 5.65
C ILE A 31 -1.77 13.08 6.41
N LYS A 32 -0.55 12.82 5.93
CA LYS A 32 0.70 13.33 6.51
C LYS A 32 1.50 14.04 5.44
N LEU A 33 1.97 15.25 5.73
CA LEU A 33 2.85 16.02 4.86
C LEU A 33 4.30 15.90 5.35
N GLU A 34 5.17 15.08 4.75
CA GLU A 34 6.61 15.42 4.74
C GLU A 34 7.42 14.60 3.71
N ASP A 35 8.47 15.26 3.19
CA ASP A 35 9.53 14.69 2.36
C ASP A 35 10.87 14.76 3.12
N LYS A 36 11.51 13.60 3.32
CA LYS A 36 12.97 13.47 3.29
C LYS A 36 13.33 12.18 2.58
N LYS A 37 13.97 12.31 1.42
CA LYS A 37 14.72 11.23 0.77
C LYS A 37 15.93 10.91 1.65
N ILE A 38 15.80 9.94 2.55
CA ILE A 38 16.97 9.28 3.14
C ILE A 38 17.22 8.07 2.24
N GLU A 39 18.34 8.07 1.53
CA GLU A 39 18.80 6.87 0.82
C GLU A 39 19.08 5.79 1.86
N THR A 40 18.14 4.87 2.06
CA THR A 40 18.48 3.55 2.56
C THR A 40 18.65 2.67 1.32
N ASN A 41 19.89 2.65 0.82
CA ASN A 41 20.36 1.61 -0.10
C ASN A 41 20.27 0.28 0.64
N THR A 42 19.06 -0.27 0.70
CA THR A 42 18.82 -1.57 1.28
C THR A 42 18.36 -2.44 0.14
N ASN A 43 19.15 -3.45 -0.20
CA ASN A 43 18.67 -4.63 -0.94
C ASN A 43 17.66 -5.42 -0.09
N ALA A 44 16.79 -4.72 0.65
CA ALA A 44 15.84 -5.28 1.57
C ALA A 44 14.66 -5.86 0.80
N ARG A 45 14.27 -7.05 1.19
CA ARG A 45 13.11 -7.76 0.64
C ARG A 45 11.80 -7.06 1.03
N TYR A 46 11.69 -6.61 2.27
CA TYR A 46 10.52 -6.00 2.90
C TYR A 46 10.88 -4.65 3.53
N VAL A 47 9.86 -3.88 3.94
CA VAL A 47 10.06 -2.55 4.55
C VAL A 47 10.75 -2.60 5.93
N TRP A 48 10.81 -3.78 6.54
CA TRP A 48 11.50 -4.07 7.80
C TRP A 48 12.80 -4.87 7.63
N GLY A 49 13.23 -5.17 6.41
CA GLY A 49 14.46 -5.93 6.15
C GLY A 49 14.24 -7.20 5.31
N ASN A 50 15.01 -8.25 5.60
CA ASN A 50 15.04 -9.48 4.77
C ASN A 50 14.30 -10.67 5.37
N ASP A 51 13.91 -10.58 6.64
CA ASP A 51 13.21 -11.65 7.33
C ASP A 51 11.76 -11.74 6.87
N GLU A 52 11.27 -12.96 6.74
CA GLU A 52 9.89 -13.24 6.37
C GLU A 52 8.91 -12.65 7.39
N ALA A 53 7.72 -12.26 6.91
CA ALA A 53 6.64 -11.82 7.78
C ALA A 53 6.27 -12.93 8.78
N ASN A 54 6.05 -12.54 10.04
CA ASN A 54 5.70 -13.46 11.13
C ASN A 54 4.36 -13.11 11.81
N GLY A 55 3.53 -12.31 11.13
CA GLY A 55 2.26 -11.79 11.66
C GLY A 55 2.40 -10.53 12.54
N GLY A 56 3.62 -10.15 12.94
CA GLY A 56 3.86 -8.97 13.77
C GLY A 56 4.18 -7.69 12.99
N GLN A 57 4.53 -7.79 11.70
CA GLN A 57 5.00 -6.63 10.91
C GLN A 57 3.94 -6.02 9.99
N CYS A 58 2.95 -6.79 9.57
CA CYS A 58 1.96 -6.37 8.60
C CYS A 58 0.76 -7.30 8.60
N ASN A 59 -0.33 -6.81 8.00
CA ASN A 59 -1.52 -7.61 7.73
C ASN A 59 -1.45 -8.25 6.33
N TYR A 60 -1.59 -9.57 6.23
CA TYR A 60 -1.57 -10.32 4.96
C TYR A 60 -2.44 -11.57 5.05
N ALA A 61 -2.55 -12.36 3.98
CA ALA A 61 -3.35 -13.58 4.03
C ALA A 61 -2.74 -14.62 4.98
N ASP A 62 -3.36 -14.78 6.14
CA ASP A 62 -2.96 -15.73 7.18
C ASP A 62 -4.18 -16.39 7.86
N LYS A 63 -3.98 -17.07 8.99
CA LYS A 63 -5.08 -17.75 9.68
C LYS A 63 -6.21 -16.82 10.13
N SER A 64 -5.91 -15.55 10.45
CA SER A 64 -6.92 -14.56 10.86
C SER A 64 -7.95 -14.32 9.76
N ALA A 65 -7.51 -14.32 8.50
CA ALA A 65 -8.36 -14.10 7.33
C ALA A 65 -9.20 -15.32 6.93
N ASP A 66 -9.05 -16.48 7.58
CA ASP A 66 -9.89 -17.67 7.37
C ASP A 66 -11.38 -17.34 7.55
N ALA A 67 -11.73 -16.46 8.49
CA ALA A 67 -13.11 -16.02 8.73
C ALA A 67 -13.78 -15.37 7.50
N PHE A 68 -13.00 -14.84 6.56
CA PHE A 68 -13.52 -14.23 5.33
C PHE A 68 -13.13 -14.99 4.07
N LEU A 69 -11.92 -15.53 4.00
CA LEU A 69 -11.37 -16.13 2.80
C LEU A 69 -11.67 -17.63 2.67
N ASN A 70 -12.22 -18.28 3.70
CA ASN A 70 -12.68 -19.68 3.61
C ASN A 70 -13.75 -19.93 2.52
N ARG A 71 -14.38 -18.87 2.00
CA ARG A 71 -15.28 -18.92 0.84
C ARG A 71 -14.58 -19.26 -0.47
N PHE A 72 -13.24 -19.19 -0.50
CA PHE A 72 -12.42 -19.60 -1.63
C PHE A 72 -11.80 -20.95 -1.29
N GLU A 73 -12.20 -21.99 -2.04
CA GLU A 73 -11.81 -23.39 -1.78
C GLU A 73 -10.30 -23.60 -1.61
N TRP A 74 -9.50 -22.87 -2.40
CA TRP A 74 -8.05 -22.96 -2.45
C TRP A 74 -7.35 -21.93 -1.53
N TYR A 75 -8.08 -21.23 -0.64
CA TYR A 75 -7.52 -20.20 0.25
C TYR A 75 -6.26 -20.61 0.98
N ARG A 76 -6.31 -21.81 1.56
CA ARG A 76 -5.25 -22.35 2.40
C ARG A 76 -3.98 -22.70 1.62
N ASP A 77 -4.03 -22.71 0.29
CA ASP A 77 -2.87 -22.95 -0.56
C ASP A 77 -1.97 -21.70 -0.66
N TRP A 78 -2.52 -20.51 -0.41
CA TRP A 78 -1.76 -19.25 -0.50
C TRP A 78 -1.59 -18.50 0.81
N ALA A 79 -2.47 -18.74 1.77
CA ALA A 79 -2.41 -18.12 3.08
C ALA A 79 -1.33 -18.74 3.95
N ASP A 80 -0.65 -17.94 4.77
CA ASP A 80 0.26 -18.47 5.77
C ASP A 80 -0.51 -18.93 7.01
N MET A 81 -0.98 -20.17 6.98
CA MET A 81 -1.77 -20.77 8.06
C MET A 81 -0.97 -21.01 9.36
N ARG A 82 0.33 -20.69 9.37
CA ARG A 82 1.19 -20.72 10.57
C ARG A 82 1.15 -19.40 11.36
N MET A 83 0.66 -18.33 10.74
CA MET A 83 0.62 -16.99 11.31
C MET A 83 -0.82 -16.54 11.57
N ALA A 84 -0.98 -15.60 12.49
CA ALA A 84 -2.25 -14.97 12.84
C ALA A 84 -2.00 -13.55 13.33
N ASP A 85 -2.21 -12.59 12.45
CA ASP A 85 -2.03 -11.15 12.67
C ASP A 85 -3.19 -10.48 13.43
N GLY A 86 -4.26 -11.21 13.74
CA GLY A 86 -5.45 -10.71 14.43
C GLY A 86 -6.52 -10.06 13.54
N PHE A 87 -6.31 -9.94 12.22
CA PHE A 87 -7.23 -9.24 11.32
C PHE A 87 -7.79 -10.13 10.21
N GLY A 88 -9.11 -10.31 10.19
CA GLY A 88 -9.77 -11.12 9.16
C GLY A 88 -9.93 -10.45 7.79
N LYS A 89 -9.63 -9.14 7.72
CA LYS A 89 -9.71 -8.24 6.55
C LYS A 89 -8.68 -7.12 6.77
N CYS A 90 -8.88 -5.92 6.21
CA CYS A 90 -8.06 -4.75 6.52
C CYS A 90 -7.93 -4.52 8.03
N ALA A 91 -6.71 -4.16 8.44
CA ALA A 91 -6.44 -3.61 9.77
C ALA A 91 -6.66 -2.10 9.75
N PRO A 92 -6.94 -1.45 10.91
CA PRO A 92 -6.83 0.00 11.04
C PRO A 92 -5.46 0.48 10.54
N VAL A 93 -5.43 1.59 9.80
CA VAL A 93 -4.17 2.18 9.35
C VAL A 93 -3.32 2.54 10.58
N GLY A 94 -2.03 2.19 10.54
CA GLY A 94 -1.10 2.41 11.64
C GLY A 94 -1.11 1.32 12.72
N SER A 95 -1.76 0.17 12.47
CA SER A 95 -1.76 -0.96 13.41
C SER A 95 -0.37 -1.56 13.63
N TYR A 96 0.51 -1.43 12.64
CA TYR A 96 1.88 -1.94 12.69
C TYR A 96 2.91 -0.80 12.78
N ALA A 97 4.13 -1.15 13.19
CA ALA A 97 5.23 -0.19 13.31
C ALA A 97 5.49 0.53 11.99
N ALA A 98 5.74 1.84 12.07
CA ALA A 98 6.19 2.61 10.92
C ALA A 98 7.58 2.14 10.47
N ASN A 99 7.85 2.25 9.17
CA ASN A 99 9.21 2.08 8.65
C ASN A 99 10.10 3.29 9.02
N GLY A 100 11.37 3.26 8.59
CA GLY A 100 12.34 4.34 8.84
C GLY A 100 11.98 5.73 8.28
N TYR A 101 10.90 5.83 7.48
CA TYR A 101 10.36 7.09 6.95
C TYR A 101 9.11 7.57 7.70
N GLY A 102 8.69 6.87 8.76
CA GLY A 102 7.44 7.18 9.45
C GLY A 102 6.18 6.77 8.67
N LEU A 103 6.32 5.86 7.69
CA LEU A 103 5.19 5.36 6.90
C LEU A 103 4.72 4.01 7.46
N HIS A 104 3.41 3.92 7.70
CA HIS A 104 2.75 2.69 8.14
C HIS A 104 2.19 1.89 6.97
N ASP A 105 2.06 0.58 7.18
CA ASP A 105 1.36 -0.37 6.31
C ASP A 105 1.82 -0.35 4.84
N MET A 106 3.10 -0.04 4.62
CA MET A 106 3.71 -0.02 3.28
C MET A 106 3.86 -1.42 2.68
N ALA A 107 3.66 -2.46 3.49
CA ALA A 107 3.57 -3.85 3.09
C ALA A 107 2.30 -4.43 3.74
N GLY A 108 1.45 -5.06 2.94
CA GLY A 108 0.21 -5.65 3.38
C GLY A 108 -0.92 -4.64 3.55
N ASN A 109 -1.90 -4.99 4.38
CA ASN A 109 -3.18 -4.30 4.53
C ASN A 109 -3.94 -4.17 3.20
N VAL A 110 -3.66 -3.17 2.36
CA VAL A 110 -4.26 -3.04 1.04
C VAL A 110 -3.21 -2.78 -0.03
N TYR A 111 -3.47 -3.27 -1.23
CA TYR A 111 -2.71 -2.82 -2.39
C TYR A 111 -2.95 -1.33 -2.59
N GLU A 112 -1.93 -0.60 -3.01
CA GLU A 112 -2.04 0.84 -3.23
C GLU A 112 -1.85 1.18 -4.70
N TRP A 113 -2.81 1.94 -5.25
CA TRP A 113 -2.70 2.50 -6.60
C TRP A 113 -1.52 3.44 -6.72
N CYS A 114 -0.79 3.32 -7.84
CA CYS A 114 0.12 4.36 -8.32
C CYS A 114 -0.45 5.00 -9.59
N SER A 115 0.01 6.23 -9.88
CA SER A 115 -0.41 6.96 -11.08
C SER A 115 0.00 6.27 -12.38
N ASP A 116 1.03 5.44 -12.35
CA ASP A 116 1.70 4.89 -13.52
C ASP A 116 0.85 3.85 -14.25
N TRP A 117 0.91 3.87 -15.58
CA TRP A 117 0.48 2.71 -16.37
C TRP A 117 1.46 1.55 -16.16
N TYR A 118 0.96 0.32 -16.11
CA TYR A 118 1.79 -0.86 -15.95
C TYR A 118 2.24 -1.38 -17.32
N ALA A 119 3.54 -1.64 -17.49
CA ALA A 119 4.11 -2.43 -18.59
C ALA A 119 5.28 -3.29 -18.09
N ASP A 120 5.28 -4.59 -18.36
CA ASP A 120 6.25 -5.54 -17.79
C ASP A 120 7.70 -5.12 -18.03
N ASN A 121 8.03 -4.70 -19.25
CA ASN A 121 9.37 -4.32 -19.69
C ASN A 121 9.74 -2.83 -19.43
N TYR A 122 8.91 -2.07 -18.69
CA TYR A 122 9.14 -0.62 -18.53
C TYR A 122 10.53 -0.29 -17.95
N TYR A 123 10.97 -1.03 -16.93
CA TYR A 123 12.26 -0.78 -16.28
C TYR A 123 13.47 -1.01 -17.19
N SER A 124 13.35 -1.84 -18.23
CA SER A 124 14.44 -2.02 -19.21
C SER A 124 14.72 -0.78 -20.05
N ASN A 125 13.77 0.16 -20.14
CA ASN A 125 13.87 1.38 -20.95
C ASN A 125 13.45 2.63 -20.18
N SER A 126 13.38 2.56 -18.85
CA SER A 126 12.91 3.65 -18.00
C SER A 126 13.96 4.77 -17.94
N PRO A 127 13.57 6.05 -17.98
CA PRO A 127 14.49 7.11 -17.60
C PRO A 127 14.90 6.94 -16.13
N VAL A 128 16.14 7.34 -15.83
CA VAL A 128 16.69 7.26 -14.46
C VAL A 128 15.99 8.24 -13.53
N ASN A 129 15.68 9.44 -14.02
CA ASN A 129 15.14 10.53 -13.21
C ASN A 129 13.64 10.70 -13.45
N ASN A 130 12.86 10.68 -12.36
CA ASN A 130 11.41 10.92 -12.33
C ASN A 130 10.62 10.16 -13.41
N PRO A 131 10.77 8.82 -13.51
CA PRO A 131 9.97 8.02 -14.43
C PRO A 131 8.48 8.14 -14.09
N LYS A 132 7.64 8.28 -15.12
CA LYS A 132 6.18 8.44 -15.00
C LYS A 132 5.38 7.24 -15.53
N GLY A 133 6.07 6.13 -15.80
CA GLY A 133 5.50 5.00 -16.51
C GLY A 133 5.36 5.23 -18.02
N PRO A 134 4.81 4.26 -18.76
CA PRO A 134 4.38 4.43 -20.14
C PRO A 134 3.28 5.49 -20.25
N VAL A 135 3.14 6.10 -21.43
CA VAL A 135 2.10 7.12 -21.70
C VAL A 135 0.69 6.52 -21.68
N THR A 136 0.54 5.26 -22.11
CA THR A 136 -0.74 4.54 -22.19
C THR A 136 -0.63 3.13 -21.63
N GLY A 137 -1.77 2.55 -21.24
CA GLY A 137 -1.82 1.17 -20.74
C GLY A 137 -3.25 0.70 -20.49
N LYS A 138 -3.38 -0.60 -20.19
CA LYS A 138 -4.67 -1.23 -19.83
C LYS A 138 -4.91 -1.28 -18.32
N SER A 139 -3.84 -1.26 -17.53
CA SER A 139 -3.87 -1.40 -16.08
C SER A 139 -2.90 -0.43 -15.43
N ARG A 140 -3.27 0.09 -14.26
CA ARG A 140 -2.38 0.92 -13.43
C ARG A 140 -1.59 0.04 -12.47
N VAL A 141 -0.45 0.55 -12.03
CA VAL A 141 0.45 -0.13 -11.10
C VAL A 141 -0.20 -0.23 -9.71
N LEU A 142 -0.01 -1.38 -9.05
CA LEU A 142 -0.29 -1.60 -7.63
C LEU A 142 1.00 -1.94 -6.86
N ARG A 143 1.10 -1.48 -5.61
CA ARG A 143 2.24 -1.75 -4.71
C ARG A 143 1.76 -2.19 -3.33
N GLY A 144 2.66 -2.78 -2.54
CA GLY A 144 2.44 -3.08 -1.11
C GLY A 144 1.92 -4.48 -0.79
N GLY A 145 1.13 -5.12 -1.67
CA GLY A 145 0.42 -6.36 -1.30
C GLY A 145 -0.86 -6.06 -0.52
N SER A 146 -1.60 -7.08 -0.09
CA SER A 146 -2.84 -6.87 0.66
C SER A 146 -3.10 -8.01 1.66
N TRP A 147 -4.07 -7.80 2.55
CA TRP A 147 -4.59 -8.79 3.50
C TRP A 147 -5.12 -10.08 2.82
N ALA A 148 -5.35 -10.04 1.50
CA ALA A 148 -6.02 -11.13 0.78
C ALA A 148 -5.08 -12.07 0.01
N PHE A 149 -3.76 -11.82 -0.03
CA PHE A 149 -2.83 -12.57 -0.87
C PHE A 149 -1.51 -12.95 -0.21
N PHE A 150 -0.75 -13.79 -0.94
CA PHE A 150 0.57 -14.31 -0.60
C PHE A 150 1.54 -13.27 -0.03
N ASN A 151 2.32 -13.69 0.96
CA ASN A 151 3.40 -12.90 1.55
C ASN A 151 4.44 -12.40 0.52
N HIS A 152 4.64 -13.14 -0.58
CA HIS A 152 5.57 -12.76 -1.65
C HIS A 152 5.23 -11.42 -2.32
N PHE A 153 3.97 -10.96 -2.23
CA PHE A 153 3.53 -9.68 -2.78
C PHE A 153 3.80 -8.50 -1.85
N LEU A 154 4.20 -8.76 -0.59
CA LEU A 154 4.58 -7.76 0.41
C LEU A 154 5.97 -7.13 0.14
N ARG A 155 6.73 -7.69 -0.81
CA ARG A 155 8.09 -7.25 -1.10
C ARG A 155 8.10 -5.83 -1.65
N VAL A 156 9.07 -5.01 -1.23
CA VAL A 156 9.21 -3.61 -1.66
C VAL A 156 9.35 -3.49 -3.18
N ALA A 157 10.01 -4.47 -3.82
CA ALA A 157 10.21 -4.49 -5.26
C ALA A 157 8.98 -5.02 -6.03
N TYR A 158 8.04 -5.72 -5.38
CA TYR A 158 6.90 -6.32 -6.06
C TYR A 158 5.98 -5.25 -6.65
N ARG A 159 5.47 -5.53 -7.86
CA ARG A 159 4.57 -4.64 -8.60
C ARG A 159 3.42 -5.47 -9.14
N GLY A 160 2.23 -5.19 -8.63
CA GLY A 160 0.98 -5.70 -9.18
C GLY A 160 0.44 -4.76 -10.26
N ARG A 161 -0.71 -5.14 -10.82
CA ARG A 161 -1.46 -4.29 -11.73
C ARG A 161 -2.94 -4.60 -11.63
N HIS A 162 -3.77 -3.61 -11.89
CA HIS A 162 -5.20 -3.83 -11.99
C HIS A 162 -5.85 -2.83 -12.95
N ILE A 163 -7.01 -3.20 -13.49
CA ILE A 163 -7.80 -2.34 -14.39
C ILE A 163 -8.43 -1.23 -13.53
N PRO A 164 -8.22 0.06 -13.85
CA PRO A 164 -8.67 1.16 -13.00
C PRO A 164 -10.19 1.28 -12.87
N LEU A 165 -10.95 0.71 -13.81
CA LEU A 165 -12.41 0.69 -13.78
C LEU A 165 -12.99 -0.39 -12.84
N ASN A 166 -12.17 -1.36 -12.43
CA ASN A 166 -12.61 -2.47 -11.60
C ASN A 166 -12.27 -2.19 -10.13
N ARG A 167 -13.27 -2.35 -9.26
CA ARG A 167 -13.12 -2.15 -7.81
C ARG A 167 -12.83 -3.48 -7.12
N ARG A 168 -11.99 -3.44 -6.09
CA ARG A 168 -11.75 -4.56 -5.17
C ARG A 168 -11.64 -4.04 -3.75
N SER A 169 -12.03 -4.87 -2.79
CA SER A 169 -12.03 -4.54 -1.36
C SER A 169 -10.64 -4.56 -0.71
N ASP A 170 -9.62 -5.03 -1.44
CA ASP A 170 -8.23 -5.13 -0.99
C ASP A 170 -7.31 -4.15 -1.74
N ILE A 171 -7.88 -3.17 -2.43
CA ILE A 171 -7.15 -2.10 -3.12
C ILE A 171 -7.61 -0.74 -2.58
N GLY A 172 -6.65 0.03 -2.07
CA GLY A 172 -6.79 1.43 -1.69
C GLY A 172 -5.75 2.30 -2.40
N PHE A 173 -5.38 3.42 -1.77
CA PHE A 173 -4.34 4.33 -2.23
C PHE A 173 -3.86 5.19 -1.07
N ARG A 174 -2.66 5.76 -1.23
CA ARG A 174 -2.20 6.91 -0.46
C ARG A 174 -1.85 8.05 -1.39
N CYS A 175 -2.06 9.28 -0.93
CA CYS A 175 -1.78 10.47 -1.71
C CYS A 175 -0.31 10.88 -1.54
N VAL A 176 0.23 11.50 -2.58
CA VAL A 176 1.52 12.19 -2.57
C VAL A 176 1.30 13.60 -3.09
N SER A 177 2.02 14.58 -2.53
CA SER A 177 2.07 15.94 -3.04
C SER A 177 3.47 16.25 -3.51
N GLY A 178 3.60 17.00 -4.61
CA GLY A 178 4.88 17.47 -5.08
C GLY A 178 5.30 18.74 -4.34
N LEU A 179 6.61 18.99 -4.26
CA LEU A 179 7.12 20.30 -3.88
C LEU A 179 6.83 21.28 -5.03
N THR A 180 6.06 22.33 -4.76
CA THR A 180 6.04 23.52 -5.63
C THR A 180 7.37 24.24 -5.42
N ASN A 181 8.16 24.38 -6.49
CA ASN A 181 9.34 25.26 -6.48
C ASN A 181 8.93 26.71 -6.23
#